data_AF-F6UBD0-F1
#
_entry.id   AF-F6UBD0-F1
#
_cell.length_a   1.000
_cell.length_b   1.000
_cell.length_c   1.000
_cell.angle_alpha   90.00
_cell.angle_beta   90.00
_cell.angle_gamma   90.00
#
_symmetry.space_group_name_H-M   'P 1'
#
loop_
_entity.id
_entity.type
_entity.pdbx_description
1 polymer ?
#
loop_
_entity_poly.entity_id
_entity_poly.type
_entity_poly.pdbx_seq_one_letter_code
_entity_poly.pdbx_strand_id
1 'polypeptide(L)'
;MTASECIDLINSCLRASAIICCACPSDINTCISQDRHILSLLFPFPKMSTILSKMLDLFMEQDDGLMEFLLLHLQTFIKCVQFKIYLFDPHEAFISLQIKLSFDFSVLLDWLMSNETDFLLYFVKYLKYLQTSPERFCDSCKIMGHVKHQVLNELANLKLRIAKLHMKELFPYNPQPLIKNLENVIKLTRL
;
A
#
# COMPACT_ATOMS: atom_id res chain seq x y z
N MET A 1 11.31 14.53 12.63
CA MET A 1 11.15 14.49 11.17
C MET A 1 9.87 15.25 10.88
N THR A 2 9.96 16.37 10.17
CA THR A 2 8.82 17.24 9.86
C THR A 2 8.08 16.72 8.62
N ALA A 3 6.83 17.18 8.40
CA ALA A 3 6.08 16.83 7.20
C ALA A 3 6.82 17.23 5.89
N SER A 4 7.57 18.34 5.92
CA SER A 4 8.43 18.75 4.81
C SER A 4 9.52 17.72 4.50
N GLU A 5 10.23 17.23 5.53
CA GLU A 5 11.30 16.24 5.34
C GLU A 5 10.77 14.90 4.82
N CYS A 6 9.54 14.55 5.21
CA CYS A 6 8.83 13.39 4.71
C CYS A 6 8.46 13.52 3.22
N ILE A 7 7.86 14.65 2.84
CA ILE A 7 7.52 14.95 1.45
C ILE A 7 8.78 15.00 0.59
N ASP A 8 9.87 15.59 1.09
CA ASP A 8 11.16 15.63 0.40
C ASP A 8 11.77 14.23 0.24
N LEU A 9 11.62 13.34 1.22
CA LEU A 9 12.05 11.94 1.11
C LEU A 9 11.21 11.16 0.10
N ILE A 10 9.89 11.30 0.13
CA ILE A 10 8.98 10.69 -0.85
C ILE A 10 9.32 11.21 -2.25
N ASN A 11 9.47 12.53 -2.40
CA ASN A 11 9.87 13.15 -3.65
C ASN A 11 11.26 12.72 -4.10
N SER A 12 12.19 12.45 -3.18
CA SER A 12 13.53 11.95 -3.51
C SER A 12 13.49 10.48 -3.98
N CYS A 13 12.69 9.64 -3.32
CA CYS A 13 12.41 8.27 -3.75
C CYS A 13 11.68 8.23 -5.10
N LEU A 14 10.72 9.14 -5.31
CA LEU A 14 9.99 9.29 -6.56
C LEU A 14 10.86 9.84 -7.67
N ARG A 15 11.73 10.81 -7.40
CA ARG A 15 12.72 11.33 -8.36
C ARG A 15 13.72 10.25 -8.74
N ALA A 16 14.21 9.47 -7.79
CA ALA A 16 15.02 8.29 -8.07
C ALA A 16 14.26 7.31 -8.98
N SER A 17 12.97 7.06 -8.70
CA SER A 17 12.11 6.21 -9.55
C SER A 17 11.83 6.81 -10.94
N ALA A 18 11.73 8.14 -11.05
CA ALA A 18 11.47 8.86 -12.29
C ALA A 18 12.71 8.91 -13.18
N ILE A 19 13.90 9.09 -12.60
CA ILE A 19 15.19 8.94 -13.29
C ILE A 19 15.32 7.52 -13.87
N ILE A 20 14.92 6.51 -13.10
CA ILE A 20 14.88 5.12 -13.55
C ILE A 20 13.85 4.91 -14.67
N CYS A 21 12.69 5.58 -14.62
CA CYS A 21 11.67 5.49 -15.67
C CYS A 21 12.01 6.28 -16.95
N CYS A 22 12.82 7.34 -16.87
CA CYS A 22 13.21 8.17 -18.01
C CYS A 22 14.51 7.72 -18.70
N ALA A 23 15.31 6.87 -18.04
CA ALA A 23 16.52 6.30 -18.63
C ALA A 23 16.18 5.22 -19.66
N CYS A 24 16.66 5.40 -20.89
CA CYS A 24 16.58 4.43 -21.98
C CYS A 24 17.07 3.04 -21.52
N PRO A 25 16.50 1.90 -22.00
CA PRO A 25 16.84 0.56 -21.52
C PRO A 25 18.33 0.18 -21.60
N SER A 26 19.10 0.86 -22.45
CA SER A 26 20.53 0.60 -22.65
C SER A 26 21.46 1.14 -21.55
N ASP A 27 21.00 2.05 -20.69
CA ASP A 27 21.87 2.78 -19.74
C ASP A 27 21.41 2.74 -18.26
N ILE A 28 20.49 1.83 -17.93
CA ILE A 28 20.02 1.62 -16.55
C ILE A 28 21.19 1.31 -15.58
N ASN A 29 22.19 0.54 -16.02
CA ASN A 29 23.37 0.24 -15.19
C ASN A 29 24.26 1.48 -14.96
N THR A 30 24.25 2.44 -15.88
CA THR A 30 25.01 3.70 -15.79
C THR A 30 24.30 4.68 -14.84
N CYS A 31 22.97 4.78 -14.89
CA CYS A 31 22.17 5.55 -13.91
C CYS A 31 22.24 4.93 -12.50
N ILE A 32 22.07 3.61 -12.36
CA ILE A 32 22.14 2.92 -11.07
C ILE A 32 23.56 2.99 -10.45
N SER A 33 24.62 3.00 -11.27
CA SER A 33 26.00 3.13 -10.77
C SER A 33 26.35 4.57 -10.37
N GLN A 34 25.85 5.58 -11.07
CA GLN A 34 26.01 6.99 -10.71
C GLN A 34 25.22 7.33 -9.43
N ASP A 35 24.03 6.77 -9.25
CA ASP A 35 23.15 7.04 -8.10
C ASP A 35 23.25 6.02 -6.97
N ARG A 36 24.25 5.12 -7.00
CA ARG A 36 24.58 4.27 -5.86
C ARG A 36 24.85 5.10 -4.61
N HIS A 37 25.34 6.33 -4.79
CA HIS A 37 25.53 7.30 -3.70
C HIS A 37 24.20 7.84 -3.15
N ILE A 38 23.21 8.16 -4.00
CA ILE A 38 21.86 8.59 -3.57
C ILE A 38 21.13 7.45 -2.86
N LEU A 39 21.16 6.25 -3.43
CA LEU A 39 20.62 5.05 -2.79
C LEU A 39 21.33 4.81 -1.44
N SER A 40 22.67 4.89 -1.38
CA SER A 40 23.40 4.75 -0.11
C SER A 40 23.12 5.86 0.92
N LEU A 41 22.67 7.04 0.48
CA LEU A 41 22.19 8.15 1.31
C LEU A 41 20.72 7.99 1.70
N LEU A 42 19.94 7.19 0.97
CA LEU A 42 18.57 6.73 1.32
C LEU A 42 18.59 5.48 2.23
N PHE A 43 19.72 4.78 2.35
CA PHE A 43 19.89 3.59 3.19
C PHE A 43 20.51 3.78 4.60
N PRO A 44 20.91 4.98 5.10
CA PRO A 44 21.34 5.15 6.49
C PRO A 44 20.18 5.53 7.41
N PHE A 45 18.94 5.52 6.93
CA PHE A 45 17.80 5.88 7.75
C PHE A 45 17.53 4.82 8.83
N PRO A 46 17.09 5.23 10.04
CA PRO A 46 16.61 4.30 11.06
C PRO A 46 15.54 3.39 10.45
N LYS A 47 15.49 2.12 10.90
CA LYS A 47 14.65 1.02 10.38
C LYS A 47 13.47 1.54 9.55
N MET A 48 13.48 1.28 8.25
CA MET A 48 12.54 1.82 7.25
C MET A 48 11.05 1.74 7.66
N SER A 49 10.68 0.75 8.48
CA SER A 49 9.36 0.63 9.13
C SER A 49 8.97 1.85 9.98
N THR A 50 9.94 2.54 10.57
CA THR A 50 9.77 3.77 11.37
C THR A 50 9.37 4.96 10.49
N ILE A 51 9.94 5.06 9.28
CA ILE A 51 9.58 6.12 8.32
C ILE A 51 8.15 5.90 7.87
N LEU A 52 7.82 4.69 7.41
CA LEU A 52 6.47 4.33 7.00
C LEU A 52 5.44 4.62 8.10
N SER A 53 5.73 4.23 9.35
CA SER A 53 4.84 4.52 10.48
C SER A 53 4.61 6.03 10.66
N LYS A 54 5.67 6.84 10.60
CA LYS A 54 5.58 8.31 10.72
C LYS A 54 4.85 8.95 9.56
N MET A 55 5.05 8.46 8.34
CA MET A 55 4.32 8.94 7.16
C MET A 55 2.83 8.70 7.33
N LEU A 56 2.46 7.49 7.75
CA LEU A 56 1.08 7.17 8.05
C LEU A 56 0.55 8.08 9.18
N ASP A 57 1.27 8.26 10.29
CA ASP A 57 0.86 9.17 11.37
C ASP A 57 0.58 10.60 10.88
N LEU A 58 1.37 11.10 9.94
CA LEU A 58 1.20 12.45 9.36
C LEU A 58 -0.03 12.57 8.46
N PHE A 59 -0.31 11.53 7.66
CA PHE A 59 -1.40 11.57 6.68
C PHE A 59 -2.74 11.06 7.24
N MET A 60 -2.75 10.33 8.35
CA MET A 60 -3.97 9.79 8.97
C MET A 60 -5.00 10.87 9.38
N GLU A 61 -4.59 12.14 9.52
CA GLU A 61 -5.50 13.26 9.78
C GLU A 61 -6.19 13.81 8.50
N GLN A 62 -5.74 13.38 7.32
CA GLN A 62 -6.21 13.86 6.02
C GLN A 62 -6.39 12.68 5.04
N ASP A 63 -7.62 12.17 4.96
CA ASP A 63 -7.96 10.99 4.15
C ASP A 63 -7.42 11.06 2.71
N ASP A 64 -7.58 12.20 2.03
CA ASP A 64 -7.11 12.39 0.64
C ASP A 64 -5.59 12.27 0.52
N GLY A 65 -4.85 12.92 1.41
CA GLY A 65 -3.38 12.86 1.43
C GLY A 65 -2.87 11.46 1.76
N LEU A 66 -3.56 10.74 2.64
CA LEU A 66 -3.27 9.34 2.94
C LEU A 66 -3.49 8.44 1.72
N MET A 67 -4.60 8.60 1.01
CA MET A 67 -4.90 7.79 -0.18
C MET A 67 -3.92 8.08 -1.32
N GLU A 68 -3.56 9.35 -1.54
CA GLU A 68 -2.56 9.73 -2.53
C GLU A 68 -1.20 9.10 -2.18
N PHE A 69 -0.76 9.20 -0.93
CA PHE A 69 0.50 8.59 -0.47
C PHE A 69 0.52 7.07 -0.69
N LEU A 70 -0.52 6.36 -0.25
CA LEU A 70 -0.61 4.90 -0.36
C LEU A 70 -0.65 4.44 -1.82
N LEU A 71 -1.40 5.14 -2.67
CA LEU A 71 -1.49 4.85 -4.10
C LEU A 71 -0.15 5.06 -4.80
N LEU A 72 0.49 6.20 -4.55
CA LEU A 72 1.78 6.56 -5.13
C LEU A 72 2.89 5.62 -4.67
N HIS A 73 2.89 5.24 -3.39
CA HIS A 73 3.79 4.24 -2.83
C HIS A 73 3.65 2.90 -3.55
N LEU A 74 2.44 2.36 -3.66
CA LEU A 74 2.18 1.09 -4.32
C LEU A 74 2.66 1.10 -5.78
N GLN A 75 2.32 2.16 -6.52
CA GLN A 75 2.69 2.27 -7.93
C GLN A 75 4.20 2.39 -8.12
N THR A 76 4.87 3.15 -7.26
CA THR A 76 6.32 3.30 -7.27
C THR A 76 7.00 1.98 -6.96
N PHE A 77 6.54 1.27 -5.93
CA PHE A 77 7.08 -0.03 -5.56
C PHE A 77 6.99 -1.06 -6.70
N ILE A 78 5.81 -1.18 -7.34
CA ILE A 78 5.62 -2.12 -8.47
C ILE A 78 6.61 -1.84 -9.61
N LYS A 79 6.89 -0.56 -9.90
CA LYS A 79 7.89 -0.18 -10.89
C LYS A 79 9.31 -0.51 -10.41
N CYS A 80 9.66 -0.17 -9.17
CA CYS A 80 10.99 -0.39 -8.59
C CYS A 80 11.37 -1.88 -8.51
N VAL A 81 10.41 -2.78 -8.28
CA VAL A 81 10.66 -4.24 -8.25
C VAL A 81 11.22 -4.74 -9.58
N GLN A 82 10.84 -4.14 -10.71
CA GLN A 82 11.39 -4.48 -12.03
C GLN A 82 12.90 -4.22 -12.11
N PHE A 83 13.40 -3.27 -11.31
CA PHE A 83 14.80 -2.87 -11.23
C PHE A 83 15.51 -3.47 -10.01
N LYS A 84 14.89 -4.43 -9.29
CA LYS A 84 15.39 -5.02 -8.04
C LYS A 84 15.68 -3.98 -6.94
N ILE A 85 14.95 -2.86 -6.96
CA ILE A 85 14.99 -1.85 -5.90
C ILE A 85 13.81 -2.13 -4.97
N TYR A 86 14.12 -2.56 -3.75
CA TYR A 86 13.13 -2.91 -2.76
C TYR A 86 12.97 -1.74 -1.79
N LEU A 87 12.08 -0.82 -2.14
CA LEU A 87 11.55 0.20 -1.22
C LEU A 87 10.67 -0.49 -0.14
N PHE A 88 10.02 0.29 0.72
CA PHE A 88 9.07 -0.20 1.73
C PHE A 88 7.99 -1.08 1.07
N ASP A 89 7.68 -2.24 1.63
CA ASP A 89 6.73 -3.20 1.03
C ASP A 89 5.28 -2.67 1.15
N PRO A 90 4.48 -2.63 0.06
CA PRO A 90 3.07 -2.26 0.13
C PRO A 90 2.24 -3.12 1.10
N HIS A 91 2.66 -4.37 1.37
CA HIS A 91 2.03 -5.17 2.41
C HIS A 91 2.24 -4.57 3.79
N GLU A 92 3.45 -4.14 4.13
CA GLU A 92 3.73 -3.49 5.41
C GLU A 92 2.95 -2.17 5.56
N ALA A 93 2.81 -1.40 4.48
CA ALA A 93 2.03 -0.17 4.48
C ALA A 93 0.55 -0.43 4.79
N PHE A 94 -0.06 -1.38 4.08
CA PHE A 94 -1.45 -1.76 4.30
C PHE A 94 -1.67 -2.35 5.71
N ILE A 95 -0.79 -3.25 6.17
CA ILE A 95 -0.90 -3.83 7.51
C ILE A 95 -0.72 -2.76 8.59
N SER A 96 0.20 -1.82 8.39
CA SER A 96 0.41 -0.69 9.32
C SER A 96 -0.83 0.19 9.41
N LEU A 97 -1.48 0.47 8.27
CA LEU A 97 -2.76 1.17 8.24
C LEU A 97 -3.81 0.44 9.06
N GLN A 98 -3.97 -0.88 8.85
CA GLN A 98 -4.95 -1.66 9.62
C GLN A 98 -4.67 -1.66 11.12
N ILE A 99 -3.41 -1.76 11.52
CA ILE A 99 -3.03 -1.66 12.94
C ILE A 99 -3.42 -0.30 13.52
N LYS A 100 -3.16 0.81 12.79
CA LYS A 100 -3.53 2.16 13.23
C LYS A 100 -5.04 2.37 13.32
N LEU A 101 -5.80 1.75 12.42
CA LEU A 101 -7.26 1.71 12.45
C LEU A 101 -7.82 0.69 13.45
N SER A 102 -6.96 0.00 14.22
CA SER A 102 -7.36 -1.06 15.15
C SER A 102 -8.18 -2.18 14.49
N PHE A 103 -7.92 -2.45 13.21
CA PHE A 103 -8.62 -3.43 12.37
C PHE A 103 -10.15 -3.18 12.27
N ASP A 104 -10.55 -1.91 12.32
CA ASP A 104 -11.93 -1.49 12.16
C ASP A 104 -12.32 -1.34 10.68
N PHE A 105 -12.96 -2.38 10.14
CA PHE A 105 -13.44 -2.39 8.75
C PHE A 105 -14.48 -1.30 8.45
N SER A 106 -15.12 -0.69 9.46
CA SER A 106 -16.13 0.36 9.23
C SER A 106 -15.52 1.60 8.60
N VAL A 107 -14.30 1.97 8.98
CA VAL A 107 -13.56 3.09 8.37
C VAL A 107 -13.27 2.80 6.89
N LEU A 108 -12.78 1.59 6.58
CA LEU A 108 -12.55 1.18 5.19
C LEU A 108 -13.85 1.18 4.36
N LEU A 109 -14.96 0.79 4.99
CA LEU A 109 -16.26 0.80 4.34
C LEU A 109 -16.71 2.23 4.04
N ASP A 110 -16.55 3.15 4.98
CA ASP A 110 -16.93 4.56 4.80
C ASP A 110 -16.11 5.19 3.67
N TRP A 111 -14.79 4.92 3.61
CA TRP A 111 -13.95 5.33 2.49
C TRP A 111 -14.36 4.70 1.15
N LEU A 112 -14.84 3.46 1.13
CA LEU A 112 -15.36 2.83 -0.09
C LEU A 112 -16.70 3.42 -0.55
N MET A 113 -17.53 3.85 0.39
CA MET A 113 -18.83 4.44 0.07
C MET A 113 -18.72 5.94 -0.28
N SER A 114 -17.66 6.60 0.18
CA SER A 114 -17.36 7.99 -0.15
C SER A 114 -16.81 8.13 -1.57
N ASN A 115 -17.18 9.22 -2.24
CA ASN A 115 -16.61 9.67 -3.50
C ASN A 115 -15.55 10.77 -3.31
N GLU A 116 -15.25 11.13 -2.05
CA GLU A 116 -14.27 12.17 -1.71
C GLU A 116 -12.84 11.62 -1.80
N THR A 117 -12.67 10.32 -1.54
CA THR A 117 -11.34 9.67 -1.52
C THR A 117 -11.13 8.73 -2.71
N ASP A 118 -9.88 8.60 -3.15
CA ASP A 118 -9.45 7.59 -4.14
C ASP A 118 -9.24 6.18 -3.50
N PHE A 119 -9.82 5.90 -2.33
CA PHE A 119 -9.59 4.64 -1.63
C PHE A 119 -9.97 3.43 -2.46
N LEU A 120 -11.10 3.47 -3.20
CA LEU A 120 -11.48 2.38 -4.10
C LEU A 120 -10.38 2.07 -5.14
N LEU A 121 -9.77 3.11 -5.72
CA LEU A 121 -8.72 2.98 -6.71
C LEU A 121 -7.46 2.34 -6.11
N TYR A 122 -7.02 2.84 -4.96
CA TYR A 122 -5.93 2.24 -4.20
C TYR A 122 -6.22 0.79 -3.85
N PHE A 123 -7.38 0.52 -3.24
CA PHE A 123 -7.70 -0.77 -2.67
C PHE A 123 -7.80 -1.86 -3.74
N VAL A 124 -8.45 -1.59 -4.88
CA VAL A 124 -8.50 -2.55 -5.99
C VAL A 124 -7.10 -2.84 -6.55
N LYS A 125 -6.23 -1.83 -6.68
CA LYS A 125 -4.84 -2.04 -7.12
C LYS A 125 -4.04 -2.86 -6.11
N TYR A 126 -4.19 -2.56 -4.82
CA TYR A 126 -3.52 -3.29 -3.75
C TYR A 126 -3.97 -4.75 -3.69
N LEU A 127 -5.28 -5.03 -3.76
CA LEU A 127 -5.80 -6.39 -3.76
C LEU A 127 -5.30 -7.21 -4.96
N LYS A 128 -5.11 -6.58 -6.12
CA LYS A 128 -4.47 -7.24 -7.28
C LYS A 128 -3.00 -7.54 -7.03
N TYR A 129 -2.25 -6.59 -6.47
CA TYR A 129 -0.85 -6.81 -6.09
C TYR A 129 -0.72 -7.94 -5.06
N LEU A 130 -1.57 -7.96 -4.03
CA LEU A 130 -1.60 -9.02 -3.02
C LEU A 130 -1.82 -10.40 -3.63
N GLN A 131 -2.72 -10.54 -4.60
CA GLN A 131 -2.92 -11.80 -5.32
C GLN A 131 -1.66 -12.29 -6.05
N THR A 132 -0.74 -11.40 -6.44
CA THR A 132 0.53 -11.78 -7.10
C THR A 132 1.64 -12.18 -6.12
N SER A 133 1.55 -11.79 -4.85
CA SER A 133 2.57 -12.06 -3.83
C SER A 133 1.99 -12.42 -2.45
N PRO A 134 1.11 -13.44 -2.34
CA PRO A 134 0.46 -13.78 -1.06
C PRO A 134 1.45 -14.25 0.02
N GLU A 135 2.56 -14.89 -0.36
CA GLU A 135 3.60 -15.32 0.58
C GLU A 135 4.29 -14.14 1.27
N ARG A 136 4.62 -13.07 0.52
CA ARG A 136 5.20 -11.83 1.07
C ARG A 136 4.25 -11.15 2.04
N PHE A 137 2.94 -11.17 1.75
CA PHE A 137 1.94 -10.69 2.69
C PHE A 137 1.94 -11.50 3.99
N CYS A 138 2.01 -12.83 3.91
CA CYS A 138 2.11 -13.70 5.08
C CYS A 138 3.37 -13.41 5.91
N ASP A 139 4.52 -13.20 5.27
CA ASP A 139 5.76 -12.86 5.96
C ASP A 139 5.72 -11.48 6.62
N SER A 140 5.15 -10.49 5.92
CA SER A 140 4.92 -9.16 6.49
C SER A 140 4.03 -9.24 7.73
N CYS A 141 2.96 -10.04 7.70
CA CYS A 141 2.10 -10.26 8.86
C CYS A 141 2.84 -10.89 10.04
N LYS A 142 3.80 -11.80 9.82
CA LYS A 142 4.63 -12.39 10.89
C LYS A 142 5.52 -11.34 11.52
N ILE A 143 6.26 -10.60 10.68
CA ILE A 143 7.19 -9.54 11.11
C ILE A 143 6.46 -8.46 11.92
N MET A 144 5.22 -8.14 11.54
CA MET A 144 4.41 -7.10 12.17
C MET A 144 3.56 -7.58 13.36
N GLY A 145 3.98 -8.65 14.05
CA GLY A 145 3.34 -9.11 15.28
C GLY A 145 2.26 -10.18 15.08
N HIS A 146 2.43 -11.04 14.07
CA HIS A 146 1.54 -12.17 13.79
C HIS A 146 0.07 -11.77 13.55
N VAL A 147 -0.15 -10.63 12.90
CA VAL A 147 -1.48 -10.02 12.71
C VAL A 147 -2.31 -10.60 11.55
N LYS A 148 -1.86 -11.71 10.95
CA LYS A 148 -2.50 -12.30 9.76
C LYS A 148 -3.99 -12.57 9.99
N HIS A 149 -4.33 -13.14 11.15
CA HIS A 149 -5.72 -13.48 11.46
C HIS A 149 -6.62 -12.23 11.53
N GLN A 150 -6.13 -11.16 12.17
CA GLN A 150 -6.85 -9.89 12.34
C GLN A 150 -7.14 -9.26 10.98
N VAL A 151 -6.11 -9.12 10.13
CA VAL A 151 -6.26 -8.55 8.78
C VAL A 151 -7.23 -9.37 7.92
N LEU A 152 -7.14 -10.71 7.95
CA LEU A 152 -8.05 -11.55 7.17
C LEU A 152 -9.48 -11.54 7.69
N ASN A 153 -9.67 -11.44 9.01
CA ASN A 153 -10.99 -11.31 9.62
C ASN A 153 -11.63 -9.97 9.24
N GLU A 154 -10.87 -8.89 9.28
CA GLU A 154 -11.31 -7.57 8.84
C GLU A 154 -11.74 -7.55 7.37
N LEU A 155 -10.89 -8.06 6.47
CA LEU A 155 -11.21 -8.16 5.04
C LEU A 155 -12.46 -9.03 4.79
N ALA A 156 -12.65 -10.10 5.58
CA ALA A 156 -13.84 -10.94 5.50
C ALA A 156 -15.10 -10.19 5.96
N ASN A 157 -15.02 -9.44 7.06
CA ASN A 157 -16.14 -8.64 7.58
C ASN A 157 -16.51 -7.51 6.61
N LEU A 158 -15.50 -6.81 6.06
CA LEU A 158 -15.68 -5.81 5.02
C LEU A 158 -16.43 -6.39 3.82
N LYS A 159 -15.98 -7.55 3.32
CA LYS A 159 -16.63 -8.26 2.20
C LYS A 159 -18.10 -8.56 2.50
N LEU A 160 -18.40 -9.13 3.67
CA LEU A 160 -19.77 -9.46 4.09
C LEU A 160 -20.65 -8.22 4.14
N ARG A 161 -20.12 -7.11 4.66
CA ARG A 161 -20.85 -5.86 4.77
C ARG A 161 -21.14 -5.22 3.40
N ILE A 162 -20.16 -5.19 2.50
CA ILE A 162 -20.33 -4.73 1.12
C ILE A 162 -21.41 -5.58 0.42
N ALA A 163 -21.34 -6.90 0.51
CA ALA A 163 -22.34 -7.79 -0.09
C ALA A 163 -23.76 -7.52 0.44
N LYS A 164 -23.90 -7.33 1.76
CA LYS A 164 -25.18 -6.98 2.38
C LYS A 164 -25.73 -5.64 1.92
N LEU A 165 -24.90 -4.63 1.75
CA LEU A 165 -25.31 -3.32 1.24
C LEU A 165 -25.71 -3.40 -0.23
N HIS A 166 -24.96 -4.15 -1.03
CA HIS A 166 -25.27 -4.37 -2.44
C HIS A 166 -26.60 -5.08 -2.65
N MET A 167 -26.90 -6.12 -1.87
CA MET A 167 -28.21 -6.81 -1.91
C MET A 167 -29.38 -5.89 -1.57
N LYS A 168 -29.12 -4.80 -0.83
CA LYS A 168 -30.11 -3.80 -0.46
C LYS A 168 -30.10 -2.58 -1.38
N GLU A 169 -29.31 -2.61 -2.45
CA GLU A 169 -29.12 -1.49 -3.37
C GLU A 169 -28.62 -0.19 -2.69
N LEU A 170 -27.92 -0.33 -1.57
CA LEU A 170 -27.37 0.79 -0.78
C LEU A 170 -25.89 1.07 -1.07
N PHE A 171 -25.27 0.29 -1.95
CA PHE A 171 -23.87 0.48 -2.31
C PHE A 171 -23.78 1.39 -3.55
N PRO A 172 -22.95 2.44 -3.55
CA PRO A 172 -23.01 3.52 -4.54
C PRO A 172 -22.60 3.12 -5.97
N TYR A 173 -22.03 1.93 -6.14
CA TYR A 173 -21.61 1.37 -7.42
C TYR A 173 -21.72 -0.16 -7.39
N ASN A 174 -21.45 -0.84 -8.52
CA ASN A 174 -21.42 -2.30 -8.57
C ASN A 174 -20.17 -2.86 -7.86
N PRO A 175 -20.27 -3.49 -6.68
CA PRO A 175 -19.12 -3.97 -5.93
C PRO A 175 -18.73 -5.41 -6.26
N GLN A 176 -19.42 -6.08 -7.19
CA GLN A 176 -19.15 -7.50 -7.51
C GLN A 176 -17.68 -7.79 -7.85
N PRO A 177 -16.97 -6.96 -8.66
CA PRO A 177 -15.55 -7.17 -8.90
C PRO A 177 -14.69 -7.04 -7.64
N LEU A 178 -15.04 -6.13 -6.74
CA LEU A 178 -14.34 -5.92 -5.47
C LEU A 178 -14.56 -7.10 -4.52
N ILE A 179 -15.81 -7.57 -4.39
CA ILE A 179 -16.16 -8.77 -3.60
C ILE A 179 -15.35 -9.96 -4.08
N LYS A 180 -15.29 -10.21 -5.39
CA LYS A 180 -14.50 -11.31 -5.98
C LYS A 180 -13.00 -11.19 -5.67
N ASN A 181 -12.43 -9.99 -5.75
CA ASN A 181 -11.03 -9.77 -5.38
C ASN A 181 -10.76 -10.08 -3.89
N LEU A 182 -11.64 -9.64 -2.99
CA LEU A 182 -11.55 -9.95 -1.57
C LEU A 182 -11.60 -11.47 -1.32
N GLU A 183 -12.50 -12.19 -2.01
CA GLU A 183 -12.58 -13.66 -1.90
C GLU A 183 -11.30 -14.36 -2.33
N ASN A 184 -10.73 -13.95 -3.46
CA ASN A 184 -9.48 -14.50 -3.95
C ASN A 184 -8.34 -14.27 -2.95
N VAL A 185 -8.20 -13.04 -2.44
CA VAL A 185 -7.18 -12.70 -1.44
C VAL A 185 -7.33 -13.56 -0.18
N ILE A 186 -8.54 -13.65 0.37
CA ILE A 186 -8.82 -14.44 1.58
C ILE A 186 -8.52 -15.93 1.33
N LYS A 187 -8.82 -16.46 0.15
CA LYS A 187 -8.53 -17.85 -0.21
C LYS A 187 -7.03 -18.10 -0.33
N LEU A 188 -6.30 -17.25 -1.05
CA LEU A 188 -4.87 -17.42 -1.33
C LEU A 188 -3.99 -17.32 -0.08
N THR A 189 -4.41 -16.56 0.93
CA THR A 189 -3.65 -16.29 2.16
C THR A 189 -3.95 -17.26 3.32
N ARG A 190 -4.95 -18.14 3.13
CA ARG A 190 -5.30 -19.24 4.04
C ARG A 190 -4.53 -20.53 3.77
N LEU A 191 -3.97 -20.67 2.56
CA LEU A 191 -3.03 -21.73 2.20
C LEU A 191 -1.68 -21.50 2.90
#